data_AF-A0A161L9R2-F1
#
_entry.id   AF-A0A161L9R2-F1
#
_cell.length_a   1.000
_cell.length_b   1.000
_cell.length_c   1.000
_cell.angle_alpha   90.00
_cell.angle_beta   90.00
_cell.angle_gamma   90.00
#
_symmetry.space_group_name_H-M   'P 1'
#
loop_
_entity.id
_entity.type
_entity.pdbx_description
1 polymer ?
#
loop_
_entity_poly.entity_id
_entity_poly.type
_entity_poly.pdbx_seq_one_letter_code
_entity_poly.pdbx_strand_id
1 'polypeptide(L)'
;MQSRNLNLATTLLITVFAAIAISCSSPGSSVISKFNKKIGSEAIKKELQKTDIIYTWNNVNIEKEAELKAIVDDFMKVAPSQTQPLTPYYNSQGQMVPGKSLKYWVYETAKLGVELNCIITGKTMTVEVRVTKKIGAQ
;
A
#
# COMPACT_ATOMS: atom_id res chain seq x y z
N MET A 1 -19.77 -60.16 -30.36
CA MET A 1 -21.11 -59.56 -30.39
C MET A 1 -21.68 -59.61 -28.99
N GLN A 2 -21.80 -58.48 -28.30
CA GLN A 2 -22.64 -58.41 -27.11
C GLN A 2 -23.17 -56.98 -26.96
N SER A 3 -24.48 -56.90 -27.04
CA SER A 3 -25.32 -55.71 -27.01
C SER A 3 -25.84 -55.44 -25.60
N ARG A 4 -25.81 -54.16 -25.23
CA ARG A 4 -26.73 -53.38 -24.36
C ARG A 4 -27.10 -53.95 -22.98
N ASN A 5 -26.87 -53.13 -21.94
CA ASN A 5 -28.00 -52.45 -21.31
C ASN A 5 -27.62 -51.15 -20.58
N LEU A 6 -28.54 -50.20 -20.70
CA LEU A 6 -28.60 -48.85 -20.15
C LEU A 6 -28.84 -48.93 -18.63
N ASN A 7 -28.20 -48.07 -17.83
CA ASN A 7 -28.99 -47.29 -16.88
C ASN A 7 -28.32 -45.99 -16.41
N LEU A 8 -29.19 -45.00 -16.30
CA LEU A 8 -29.02 -43.61 -15.89
C LEU A 8 -28.22 -43.43 -14.59
N ALA A 9 -27.29 -42.48 -14.60
CA ALA A 9 -27.12 -41.55 -13.48
C ALA A 9 -26.57 -40.22 -13.99
N THR A 10 -27.49 -39.27 -14.07
CA THR A 10 -27.36 -37.86 -14.41
C THR A 10 -26.38 -37.17 -13.46
N THR A 11 -25.28 -36.62 -13.95
CA THR A 11 -24.67 -35.43 -13.34
C THR A 11 -23.94 -34.65 -14.44
N LEU A 12 -24.69 -33.75 -15.08
CA LEU A 12 -24.14 -32.74 -15.98
C LEU A 12 -23.41 -31.71 -15.10
N LEU A 13 -22.14 -31.93 -14.81
CA LEU A 13 -21.26 -30.91 -14.25
C LEU A 13 -20.96 -29.90 -15.36
N ILE A 14 -21.81 -28.87 -15.45
CA ILE A 14 -21.52 -27.67 -16.22
C ILE A 14 -20.33 -27.00 -15.51
N THR A 15 -19.11 -27.35 -15.90
CA THR A 15 -17.94 -26.52 -15.61
C THR A 15 -18.05 -25.34 -16.56
N VAL A 16 -18.68 -24.27 -16.07
CA VAL A 16 -18.61 -22.96 -16.73
C VAL A 16 -17.13 -22.59 -16.74
N PHE A 17 -16.47 -22.83 -17.87
CA PHE A 17 -15.25 -22.12 -18.24
C PHE A 17 -15.66 -20.67 -18.47
N ALA A 18 -15.84 -19.93 -17.37
CA ALA A 18 -15.64 -18.50 -17.41
C ALA A 18 -14.14 -18.34 -17.63
N ALA A 19 -13.76 -18.12 -18.89
CA ALA A 19 -12.54 -17.41 -19.22
C ALA A 19 -12.68 -16.01 -18.61
N ILE A 20 -12.51 -15.92 -17.29
CA ILE A 20 -12.21 -14.68 -16.63
C ILE A 20 -10.83 -14.36 -17.19
N ALA A 21 -10.79 -13.39 -18.09
CA ALA A 21 -9.58 -12.65 -18.35
C ALA A 21 -9.07 -12.25 -16.97
N ILE A 22 -8.08 -12.99 -16.47
CA ILE A 22 -7.31 -12.60 -15.31
C ILE A 22 -6.57 -11.37 -15.83
N SER A 23 -7.22 -10.21 -15.73
CA SER A 23 -6.49 -8.96 -15.63
C SER A 23 -5.54 -9.22 -14.48
N CYS A 24 -4.28 -9.49 -14.81
CA CYS A 24 -3.19 -9.59 -13.86
C CYS A 24 -3.13 -8.24 -13.15
N SER A 25 -3.97 -8.07 -12.14
CA SER A 25 -3.90 -6.95 -11.22
C SER A 25 -2.60 -7.20 -10.48
N SER A 26 -1.54 -6.53 -10.94
CA SER A 26 -0.25 -6.63 -10.31
C SER A 26 -0.45 -6.38 -8.81
N PRO A 27 0.23 -7.11 -7.91
CA PRO A 27 0.11 -6.90 -6.47
C PRO A 27 0.22 -5.41 -6.08
N GLY A 28 0.99 -4.62 -6.83
CA GLY A 28 1.10 -3.16 -6.69
C GLY A 28 -0.20 -2.38 -6.94
N SER A 29 -1.00 -2.75 -7.95
CA SER A 29 -2.26 -2.07 -8.28
C SER A 29 -3.32 -2.20 -7.17
N SER A 30 -3.41 -3.37 -6.53
CA SER A 30 -4.32 -3.59 -5.40
C SER A 30 -3.88 -2.80 -4.15
N VAL A 31 -2.58 -2.72 -3.91
CA VAL A 31 -2.02 -1.94 -2.78
C VAL A 31 -2.28 -0.45 -2.97
N ILE A 32 -2.07 0.10 -4.17
CA ILE A 32 -2.33 1.52 -4.45
C ILE A 32 -3.82 1.87 -4.24
N SER A 33 -4.74 0.99 -4.66
CA SER A 33 -6.17 1.19 -4.39
C SER A 33 -6.48 1.22 -2.89
N LYS A 34 -5.86 0.33 -2.09
CA LYS A 34 -6.00 0.32 -0.62
C LYS A 34 -5.38 1.57 0.01
N PHE A 35 -4.24 2.03 -0.50
CA PHE A 35 -3.56 3.24 -0.06
C PHE A 35 -4.44 4.48 -0.29
N ASN A 36 -4.92 4.67 -1.52
CA ASN A 36 -5.81 5.77 -1.90
C ASN A 36 -7.10 5.78 -1.06
N LYS A 37 -7.73 4.60 -0.89
CA LYS A 37 -8.93 4.46 -0.04
C LYS A 37 -8.68 4.75 1.43
N LYS A 38 -7.50 4.46 1.96
CA LYS A 38 -7.18 4.74 3.36
C LYS A 38 -6.80 6.21 3.50
N ILE A 39 -5.63 6.59 2.99
CA ILE A 39 -5.02 7.93 3.16
C ILE A 39 -5.92 9.04 2.61
N GLY A 40 -6.53 8.85 1.44
CA GLY A 40 -7.39 9.86 0.81
C GLY A 40 -8.81 9.97 1.36
N SER A 41 -9.19 9.22 2.41
CA SER A 41 -10.60 9.16 2.85
C SER A 41 -10.96 10.09 4.01
N GLU A 42 -12.23 10.52 4.02
CA GLU A 42 -12.88 11.17 5.17
C GLU A 42 -12.88 10.30 6.44
N ALA A 43 -12.73 8.97 6.31
CA ALA A 43 -12.64 8.05 7.44
C ALA A 43 -11.36 8.28 8.25
N ILE A 44 -10.23 8.52 7.59
CA ILE A 44 -8.98 8.86 8.28
C ILE A 44 -9.08 10.18 9.02
N LYS A 45 -9.71 11.21 8.43
CA LYS A 45 -9.93 12.49 9.13
C LYS A 45 -10.70 12.33 10.44
N LYS A 46 -11.60 11.34 10.52
CA LYS A 46 -12.34 10.98 11.75
C LYS A 46 -11.48 10.18 12.74
N GLU A 47 -10.74 9.17 12.27
CA GLU A 47 -9.86 8.35 13.14
C GLU A 47 -8.72 9.17 13.75
N LEU A 48 -8.16 10.12 12.98
CA LEU A 48 -7.09 11.02 13.42
C LEU A 48 -7.50 11.94 14.55
N GLN A 49 -8.78 12.14 14.82
CA GLN A 49 -9.20 12.96 15.96
C GLN A 49 -8.72 12.39 17.30
N LYS A 50 -8.38 11.09 17.34
CA LYS A 50 -8.14 10.32 18.57
C LYS A 50 -6.71 9.79 18.75
N THR A 51 -5.95 9.55 17.68
CA THR A 51 -4.64 8.86 17.77
C THR A 51 -3.73 9.12 16.56
N ASP A 52 -2.45 8.78 16.74
CA ASP A 52 -1.51 8.53 15.65
C ASP A 52 -1.81 7.19 14.99
N ILE A 53 -1.69 7.13 13.66
CA ILE A 53 -2.00 5.94 12.88
C ILE A 53 -0.82 5.61 11.96
N ILE A 54 -0.42 4.35 11.95
CA ILE A 54 0.63 3.83 11.06
C ILE A 54 0.00 2.78 10.13
N TYR A 55 0.23 2.95 8.83
CA TYR A 55 -0.14 1.98 7.82
C TYR A 55 1.11 1.42 7.16
N THR A 56 1.24 0.09 7.16
CA THR A 56 2.38 -0.60 6.55
C THR A 56 1.90 -1.55 5.45
N TRP A 57 2.52 -1.44 4.28
CA TRP A 57 2.33 -2.36 3.16
C TRP A 57 3.67 -2.93 2.72
N ASN A 58 3.75 -4.25 2.59
CA ASN A 58 4.98 -4.95 2.21
C ASN A 58 4.96 -5.34 0.73
N ASN A 59 6.15 -5.48 0.14
CA ASN A 59 6.37 -6.03 -1.21
C ASN A 59 5.70 -5.24 -2.34
N VAL A 60 5.65 -3.92 -2.22
CA VAL A 60 5.15 -3.04 -3.29
C VAL A 60 6.23 -2.89 -4.36
N ASN A 61 5.89 -2.95 -5.64
CA ASN A 61 6.87 -2.69 -6.71
C ASN A 61 7.41 -1.25 -6.59
N ILE A 62 8.73 -1.08 -6.62
CA ILE A 62 9.41 0.22 -6.50
C ILE A 62 8.98 1.25 -7.55
N GLU A 63 8.57 0.82 -8.74
CA GLU A 63 8.05 1.71 -9.80
C GLU A 63 6.81 2.49 -9.35
N LYS A 64 6.12 2.01 -8.31
CA LYS A 64 4.94 2.65 -7.73
C LYS A 64 5.24 3.73 -6.70
N GLU A 65 6.52 4.01 -6.41
CA GLU A 65 6.93 5.04 -5.45
C GLU A 65 6.37 6.42 -5.82
N ALA A 66 6.48 6.80 -7.10
CA ALA A 66 5.97 8.09 -7.58
C ALA A 66 4.45 8.19 -7.47
N GLU A 67 3.72 7.11 -7.77
CA GLU A 67 2.26 7.05 -7.63
C GLU A 67 1.83 7.19 -6.17
N LEU A 68 2.53 6.52 -5.24
CA LEU A 68 2.26 6.64 -3.81
C LEU A 68 2.53 8.05 -3.29
N LYS A 69 3.64 8.66 -3.72
CA LYS A 69 3.95 10.05 -3.38
C LYS A 69 2.88 11.01 -3.88
N ALA A 70 2.42 10.85 -5.12
CA ALA A 70 1.38 11.70 -5.70
C ALA A 70 0.07 11.66 -4.89
N ILE A 71 -0.30 10.50 -4.34
CA ILE A 71 -1.48 10.38 -3.47
C ILE A 71 -1.28 11.14 -2.16
N VAL A 72 -0.09 11.06 -1.54
CA VAL A 72 0.20 11.82 -0.32
C VAL A 72 0.25 13.33 -0.60
N ASP A 73 0.85 13.74 -1.72
CA ASP A 73 0.87 15.13 -2.18
C ASP A 73 -0.56 15.68 -2.33
N ASP A 74 -1.47 14.93 -2.97
CA ASP A 74 -2.88 15.33 -3.14
C ASP A 74 -3.65 15.36 -1.81
N PHE A 75 -3.39 14.41 -0.91
CA PHE A 75 -3.99 14.38 0.43
C PHE A 75 -3.57 15.58 1.27
N MET A 76 -2.27 15.89 1.28
CA MET A 76 -1.70 16.94 2.13
C MET A 76 -1.91 18.34 1.54
N LYS A 77 -1.98 18.48 0.22
CA LYS A 77 -2.12 19.77 -0.50
C LYS A 77 -1.05 20.80 -0.12
N VAL A 78 0.08 20.33 0.38
CA VAL A 78 1.26 21.12 0.75
C VAL A 78 2.51 20.40 0.27
N ALA A 79 3.58 21.16 0.02
CA ALA A 79 4.88 20.57 -0.25
C ALA A 79 5.44 19.88 1.00
N PRO A 80 6.26 18.83 0.85
CA PRO A 80 6.93 18.20 1.97
C PRO A 80 7.86 19.20 2.67
N SER A 81 7.79 19.25 3.99
CA SER A 81 8.69 20.05 4.85
C SER A 81 10.09 19.45 4.91
N GLN A 82 10.21 18.12 4.75
CA GLN A 82 11.48 17.41 4.65
C GLN A 82 11.40 16.35 3.56
N THR A 83 12.50 16.21 2.83
CA THR A 83 12.67 15.15 1.82
C THR A 83 14.09 14.64 1.94
N GLN A 84 14.25 13.33 2.13
CA GLN A 84 15.56 12.71 2.14
C GLN A 84 15.78 11.96 0.82
N PRO A 85 16.95 12.15 0.16
CA PRO A 85 17.33 11.28 -0.94
C PRO A 85 17.45 9.82 -0.46
N LEU A 86 17.62 8.88 -1.40
CA LEU A 86 17.82 7.48 -1.06
C LEU A 86 19.07 7.31 -0.19
N THR A 87 18.92 6.79 1.03
CA THR A 87 20.01 6.53 1.98
C THR A 87 20.00 5.09 2.48
N PRO A 88 21.08 4.58 3.09
CA PRO A 88 21.03 3.28 3.78
C PRO A 88 19.93 3.25 4.85
N TYR A 89 19.24 2.12 5.00
CA TYR A 89 18.25 1.94 6.05
C TYR A 89 18.91 1.45 7.34
N TYR A 90 18.53 2.07 8.47
CA TYR A 90 18.95 1.69 9.81
C TYR A 90 17.71 1.23 10.60
N ASN A 91 17.84 0.12 11.33
CA ASN A 91 16.76 -0.37 12.20
C ASN A 91 16.61 0.50 13.47
N SER A 92 15.64 0.17 14.32
CA SER A 92 15.39 0.89 15.58
C SER A 92 16.54 0.82 16.59
N GLN A 93 17.48 -0.10 16.41
CA GLN A 93 18.71 -0.21 17.19
C GLN A 93 19.88 0.59 16.60
N GLY A 94 19.65 1.36 15.54
CA GLY A 94 20.67 2.16 14.86
C GLY A 94 21.64 1.34 14.02
N GLN A 95 21.32 0.07 13.71
CA GLN A 95 22.16 -0.80 12.90
C GLN A 95 21.76 -0.71 11.43
N MET A 96 22.74 -0.56 10.55
CA MET A 96 22.52 -0.60 9.11
C MET A 96 22.00 -1.99 8.71
N VAL A 97 20.93 -2.05 7.93
CA VAL A 97 20.39 -3.31 7.40
C VAL A 97 20.85 -3.49 5.95
N PRO A 98 21.73 -4.46 5.64
CA PRO A 98 22.24 -4.65 4.29
C PRO A 98 21.13 -4.92 3.27
N GLY A 99 21.30 -4.37 2.06
CA GLY A 99 20.34 -4.54 0.96
C GLY A 99 19.04 -3.75 1.13
N LYS A 100 18.93 -2.91 2.17
CA LYS A 100 17.79 -2.02 2.37
C LYS A 100 18.20 -0.55 2.28
N SER A 101 17.37 0.23 1.61
CA SER A 101 17.52 1.67 1.51
C SER A 101 16.23 2.37 1.93
N LEU A 102 16.35 3.57 2.46
CA LEU A 102 15.23 4.41 2.88
C LEU A 102 15.15 5.63 1.98
N LYS A 103 13.94 5.96 1.56
CA LYS A 103 13.58 7.26 1.02
C LYS A 103 12.33 7.72 1.75
N TYR A 104 12.27 8.98 2.15
CA TYR A 104 11.09 9.49 2.85
C TYR A 104 10.76 10.94 2.54
N TRP A 105 9.50 11.27 2.78
CA TRP A 105 8.93 12.61 2.73
C TRP A 105 8.14 12.87 4.00
N VAL A 106 8.37 14.03 4.60
CA VAL A 106 7.60 14.52 5.73
C VAL A 106 6.78 15.71 5.26
N TYR A 107 5.50 15.70 5.57
CA TYR A 107 4.54 16.74 5.25
C TYR A 107 3.97 17.27 6.54
N GLU A 108 3.88 18.58 6.65
CA GLU A 108 3.47 19.24 7.88
C GLU A 108 2.42 20.30 7.60
N THR A 109 1.31 20.23 8.32
CA THR A 109 0.26 21.25 8.34
C THR A 109 0.06 21.74 9.77
N ALA A 110 -0.85 22.71 9.97
CA ALA A 110 -1.23 23.16 11.30
C ALA A 110 -1.89 22.07 12.17
N LYS A 111 -2.50 21.06 11.54
CA LYS A 111 -3.33 20.05 12.23
C LYS A 111 -2.76 18.64 12.19
N LEU A 112 -1.94 18.33 11.19
CA LEU A 112 -1.47 16.98 10.90
C LEU A 112 0.00 17.00 10.48
N GLY A 113 0.73 15.95 10.85
CA GLY A 113 1.98 15.53 10.24
C GLY A 113 1.80 14.20 9.50
N VAL A 114 2.38 14.06 8.31
CA VAL A 114 2.40 12.82 7.55
C VAL A 114 3.83 12.48 7.17
N GLU A 115 4.27 11.26 7.47
CA GLU A 115 5.56 10.73 7.07
C GLU A 115 5.35 9.53 6.16
N LEU A 116 5.82 9.63 4.91
CA LEU A 116 5.83 8.54 3.94
C LEU A 116 7.24 7.95 3.88
N ASN A 117 7.41 6.75 4.39
CA ASN A 117 8.65 5.98 4.39
C ASN A 117 8.59 4.86 3.35
N CYS A 118 9.52 4.89 2.39
CA CYS A 118 9.73 3.83 1.40
C CYS A 118 11.03 3.09 1.71
N ILE A 119 10.91 1.91 2.32
CA ILE A 119 12.03 1.01 2.63
C ILE A 119 12.22 0.05 1.46
N ILE A 120 13.16 0.36 0.58
CA ILE A 120 13.42 -0.36 -0.67
C ILE A 120 14.30 -1.58 -0.39
N THR A 121 13.95 -2.71 -1.00
CA THR A 121 14.71 -3.98 -0.96
C THR A 121 14.66 -4.63 -2.34
N GLY A 122 15.76 -4.54 -3.10
CA GLY A 122 15.80 -5.05 -4.48
C GLY A 122 14.78 -4.36 -5.37
N LYS A 123 13.81 -5.11 -5.92
CA LYS A 123 12.76 -4.61 -6.81
C LYS A 123 11.46 -4.22 -6.09
N THR A 124 11.41 -4.39 -4.78
CA THR A 124 10.22 -4.09 -3.97
C THR A 124 10.54 -3.09 -2.88
N MET A 125 9.48 -2.59 -2.23
CA MET A 125 9.58 -1.73 -1.06
C MET A 125 8.52 -2.11 -0.02
N THR A 126 8.84 -1.87 1.24
CA THR A 126 7.87 -1.70 2.31
C THR A 126 7.53 -0.23 2.42
N VAL A 127 6.25 0.09 2.35
CA VAL A 127 5.71 1.45 2.46
C VAL A 127 5.13 1.58 3.86
N GLU A 128 5.64 2.51 4.65
CA GLU A 128 5.07 2.90 5.92
C GLU A 128 4.57 4.34 5.80
N VAL A 129 3.29 4.57 6.08
CA VAL A 129 2.75 5.92 6.23
C VAL A 129 2.32 6.11 7.66
N ARG A 130 2.94 7.09 8.31
CA ARG A 130 2.54 7.57 9.62
C ARG A 130 1.75 8.85 9.46
N VAL A 131 0.59 8.92 10.07
CA VAL A 131 -0.21 10.14 10.16
C VAL A 131 -0.41 10.48 11.63
N THR A 132 0.08 11.64 12.02
CA THR A 132 0.11 12.12 13.40
C THR A 132 -0.77 13.35 13.52
N LYS A 133 -1.61 13.41 14.54
CA LYS A 133 -2.37 14.63 14.84
C LYS A 133 -1.45 15.59 15.57
N LYS A 134 -1.35 16.82 15.06
CA LYS A 134 -0.76 17.91 15.85
C LYS A 134 -1.78 18.39 16.86
N ILE A 135 -1.47 18.17 18.13
CA ILE A 135 -2.12 18.89 19.20
C ILE A 135 -1.58 20.31 19.09
N GLY A 136 -2.46 21.28 18.83
CA GLY A 136 -2.04 22.67 18.64
C GLY A 136 -1.15 23.13 19.79
N ALA A 137 -0.03 23.78 19.46
CA ALA A 137 0.61 24.67 20.41
C ALA A 137 -0.45 25.69 20.82
N GLN A 138 -0.70 25.77 22.13
CA GLN A 138 -1.53 26.81 22.74
C GLN A 138 -0.99 28.20 22.41
#